data_AF-A0A6C0FBP8-F1
#
_entry.id   AF-A0A6C0FBP8-F1
#
_cell.length_a   1.000
_cell.length_b   1.000
_cell.length_c   1.000
_cell.angle_alpha   90.00
_cell.angle_beta   90.00
_cell.angle_gamma   90.00
#
_symmetry.space_group_name_H-M   'P 1'
#
loop_
_entity.id
_entity.type
_entity.pdbx_description
1 polymer ?
#
loop_
_entity_poly.entity_id
_entity_poly.type
_entity_poly.pdbx_seq_one_letter_code
_entity_poly.pdbx_strand_id
1 'polypeptide(L)' 'MFLFHKIKKTCIRKPVKEYTIKSYDEGECLICLMKFQKDEVVSLINCNHKYHTSCLYTWFERKKTCPICNELLDIDLD' A
#
# COMPACT_ATOMS: atom_id res chain seq x y z
N MET A 1 -3.34 -3.01 -38.32
CA MET A 1 -2.31 -2.01 -37.96
C MET A 1 -2.70 -1.49 -36.57
N PHE A 2 -1.92 -1.83 -35.55
CA PHE A 2 -2.39 -1.85 -34.15
C PHE A 2 -2.74 -0.47 -33.59
N LEU A 3 -3.83 -0.48 -32.83
CA LEU A 3 -4.55 0.61 -32.18
C LEU A 3 -3.67 1.35 -31.15
N PHE A 4 -3.38 2.64 -31.36
CA PHE A 4 -2.86 3.50 -30.30
C PHE A 4 -4.03 4.12 -29.53
N HIS A 5 -4.70 3.32 -28.69
CA HIS A 5 -5.51 3.88 -27.63
C HIS A 5 -4.57 4.61 -26.66
N LYS A 6 -4.57 5.96 -26.71
CA LYS A 6 -3.97 6.81 -25.69
C LYS A 6 -4.71 6.59 -24.36
N ILE A 7 -4.35 5.53 -23.66
CA ILE A 7 -4.76 5.32 -22.27
C ILE A 7 -4.05 6.40 -21.47
N LYS A 8 -4.81 7.38 -21.01
CA LYS A 8 -4.33 8.41 -20.11
C LYS A 8 -3.72 7.73 -18.90
N LYS A 9 -2.38 7.75 -18.79
CA LYS A 9 -1.67 7.53 -17.52
C LYS A 9 -1.97 8.74 -16.65
N THR A 10 -3.19 8.85 -16.14
CA THR A 10 -3.50 9.79 -15.09
C THR A 10 -2.79 9.25 -13.85
N CYS A 11 -1.65 9.83 -13.50
CA CYS A 11 -1.01 9.63 -12.21
C CYS A 11 -1.99 10.12 -11.14
N ILE A 12 -2.79 9.19 -10.62
CA ILE A 12 -3.67 9.44 -9.48
C ILE A 12 -2.75 9.42 -8.25
N ARG A 13 -2.11 10.57 -7.98
CA ARG A 13 -1.39 10.84 -6.73
C ARG A 13 -2.41 10.72 -5.61
N LYS A 14 -2.41 9.61 -4.88
CA LYS A 14 -3.27 9.45 -3.71
C LYS A 14 -2.41 9.03 -2.51
N PRO A 15 -2.56 9.72 -1.37
CA PRO A 15 -1.71 9.53 -0.21
C PRO A 15 -1.94 8.18 0.45
N VAL A 16 -0.88 7.58 1.00
CA VAL A 16 -0.98 6.46 1.95
C VAL A 16 -1.71 6.97 3.19
N LYS A 17 -2.71 6.23 3.66
CA LYS A 17 -3.45 6.56 4.88
C LYS A 17 -2.93 5.70 6.02
N GLU A 18 -2.32 6.34 7.01
CA GLU A 18 -1.90 5.67 8.24
C GLU A 18 -3.04 5.67 9.26
N TYR A 19 -3.18 4.56 9.96
CA TYR A 19 -4.15 4.42 11.04
C TYR A 19 -3.57 3.55 12.15
N THR A 20 -3.93 3.90 13.39
CA THR A 20 -3.60 3.11 14.57
C THR A 20 -4.72 2.10 14.84
N ILE A 21 -4.36 0.83 15.01
CA ILE A 21 -5.28 -0.23 15.33
C ILE A 21 -5.85 -0.01 16.75
N LYS A 22 -7.13 0.34 16.86
CA LYS A 22 -7.79 0.62 18.15
C LYS A 22 -8.23 -0.63 18.93
N SER A 23 -8.35 -1.76 18.23
CA SER A 23 -8.82 -3.06 18.74
C SER A 23 -8.18 -4.17 17.89
N TYR A 24 -8.20 -5.43 18.35
CA TYR A 24 -7.75 -6.55 17.52
C TYR A 24 -8.48 -6.52 16.16
N ASP A 25 -7.75 -6.25 15.08
CA ASP A 25 -8.24 -6.31 13.69
C ASP A 25 -7.97 -7.74 13.22
N GLU A 26 -8.96 -8.43 12.65
CA GLU A 26 -8.78 -9.81 12.20
C GLU A 26 -7.85 -9.93 10.98
N GLY A 27 -7.35 -8.81 10.45
CA GLY A 27 -6.37 -8.80 9.37
C GLY A 27 -4.94 -9.16 9.80
N GLU A 28 -4.14 -9.51 8.81
CA GLU A 28 -2.70 -9.75 8.93
C GLU A 28 -1.93 -8.94 7.89
N CYS A 29 -0.70 -8.58 8.21
CA CYS A 29 0.20 -7.95 7.26
C CYS A 29 0.79 -9.01 6.33
N LEU A 30 0.46 -8.94 5.04
CA LEU A 30 0.92 -9.93 4.05
C LEU A 30 2.40 -9.81 3.65
N ILE A 31 3.13 -8.86 4.23
CA ILE A 31 4.59 -8.73 4.06
C ILE A 31 5.32 -9.56 5.11
N CYS A 32 4.89 -9.50 6.38
CA CYS A 32 5.54 -10.19 7.50
C CYS A 32 4.74 -11.40 8.02
N LEU A 33 3.52 -11.62 7.51
CA LEU A 33 2.59 -12.69 7.89
C LEU A 33 2.20 -12.67 9.38
N MET A 34 2.21 -11.48 9.98
CA MET A 34 1.81 -11.27 11.38
C MET A 34 0.45 -10.58 11.47
N LYS A 35 -0.37 -11.01 12.43
CA LYS A 35 -1.65 -10.37 12.76
C LYS A 35 -1.44 -8.93 13.23
N PHE A 36 -2.38 -8.06 12.89
CA PHE A 36 -2.38 -6.70 13.41
C PHE A 36 -2.73 -6.69 14.91
N GLN A 37 -1.90 -6.01 15.69
CA GLN A 37 -2.12 -5.86 17.13
C GLN A 37 -2.63 -4.46 17.46
N LYS A 38 -3.26 -4.36 18.63
CA LYS A 38 -3.70 -3.07 19.18
C LYS A 38 -2.50 -2.13 19.30
N ASP A 39 -2.73 -0.85 19.01
CA ASP A 39 -1.76 0.23 19.10
C ASP A 39 -0.63 0.16 18.05
N GLU A 40 -0.69 -0.79 17.10
CA GLU A 40 0.20 -0.79 15.94
C GLU A 40 -0.25 0.20 14.87
N VAL A 41 0.73 0.77 14.15
CA VAL A 41 0.50 1.66 13.02
C VAL A 41 0.56 0.88 11.72
N VAL A 42 -0.51 1.01 10.95
CA VAL A 42 -0.71 0.33 9.69
C VAL A 42 -1.08 1.33 8.61
N SER A 43 -0.61 1.03 7.41
CA SER A 43 -0.81 1.83 6.22
C SER A 43 -1.81 1.15 5.30
N LEU A 44 -2.87 1.87 4.97
CA LEU A 44 -3.82 1.51 3.92
C LEU A 44 -3.40 2.20 2.62
N ILE A 45 -3.16 1.40 1.60
CA ILE A 45 -2.82 1.89 0.26
C ILE A 45 -4.06 1.97 -0.63
N ASN A 46 -3.95 2.65 -1.77
CA ASN A 46 -5.09 3.00 -2.63
C ASN A 46 -5.90 1.82 -3.19
N CYS A 47 -5.25 0.66 -3.33
CA CYS A 47 -5.91 -0.58 -3.71
C CYS A 47 -6.60 -1.30 -2.52
N ASN A 48 -6.81 -0.60 -1.40
CA ASN A 48 -7.44 -1.10 -0.16
C ASN A 48 -6.72 -2.25 0.56
N HIS A 49 -5.43 -2.44 0.30
CA HIS A 49 -4.62 -3.41 1.04
C HIS A 49 -3.93 -2.76 2.24
N LYS A 50 -3.85 -3.52 3.34
CA LYS A 50 -3.34 -3.06 4.64
C LYS A 50 -1.99 -3.72 4.91
N TYR A 51 -1.05 -2.96 5.44
CA TYR A 51 0.26 -3.47 5.87
C TYR A 51 0.71 -2.72 7.12
N HIS A 52 1.62 -3.28 7.92
CA HIS A 52 2.35 -2.47 8.88
C HIS A 52 3.08 -1.35 8.14
N THR A 53 3.04 -0.13 8.69
CA THR A 53 3.71 1.02 8.09
C THR A 53 5.19 0.72 7.84
N SER A 54 5.88 0.13 8.83
CA SER A 54 7.29 -0.30 8.70
C SER A 54 7.50 -1.29 7.56
N CYS A 55 6.69 -2.35 7.49
CA CYS A 55 6.77 -3.36 6.44
C CYS A 55 6.56 -2.76 5.05
N LEU A 56 5.61 -1.83 4.94
CA LEU A 56 5.30 -1.15 3.68
C LEU A 56 6.47 -0.27 3.22
N TYR A 57 7.08 0.50 4.12
CA TYR A 57 8.26 1.32 3.79
C TYR A 57 9.45 0.46 3.35
N THR A 58 9.76 -0.63 4.08
CA THR A 58 10.83 -1.56 3.68
C THR A 58 10.56 -2.19 2.31
N TRP A 59 9.30 -2.46 1.99
CA TRP A 59 8.94 -2.94 0.65
C TRP A 59 9.19 -1.88 -0.43
N PHE A 60 8.93 -0.60 -0.16
CA PHE A 60 9.17 0.49 -1.10
C PHE A 60 10.63 0.80 -1.37
N GLU A 61 11.54 0.45 -0.46
CA GLU A 61 12.98 0.47 -0.75
C GLU A 61 13.34 -0.46 -1.92
N ARG A 62 12.52 -1.49 -2.17
CA ARG A 62 12.69 -2.45 -3.27
C ARG A 62 11.78 -2.16 -4.47
N LYS A 63 10.48 -1.96 -4.22
CA LYS A 63 9.47 -1.80 -5.27
C LYS A 63 8.30 -0.95 -4.78
N LYS A 64 8.05 0.18 -5.45
CA LYS A 64 6.92 1.10 -5.19
C LYS A 64 5.58 0.58 -5.74
N THR A 65 5.24 -0.68 -5.49
CA THR A 65 3.97 -1.30 -5.91
C THR A 65 3.35 -2.08 -4.78
N CYS A 66 2.03 -2.23 -4.78
CA CYS A 66 1.33 -3.16 -3.89
C CYS A 66 1.86 -4.61 -4.04
N PRO A 67 2.26 -5.28 -2.94
CA PRO A 67 2.65 -6.70 -2.97
C PRO A 67 1.59 -7.66 -3.53
N ILE A 68 0.31 -7.30 -3.43
CA ILE A 68 -0.81 -8.20 -3.76
C ILE A 68 -1.30 -7.99 -5.19
N CYS A 69 -1.58 -6.74 -5.58
CA CYS A 69 -2.17 -6.44 -6.89
C CYS A 69 -1.21 -5.76 -7.87
N ASN A 70 0.06 -5.53 -7.49
CA ASN A 70 1.06 -4.82 -8.28
C ASN A 70 0.67 -3.39 -8.71
N GLU A 71 -0.35 -2.80 -8.09
CA GLU A 71 -0.72 -1.41 -8.34
C GLU A 71 0.39 -0.46 -7.87
N LEU A 72 0.80 0.48 -8.73
CA LEU A 72 1.85 1.47 -8.46
C LEU A 72 1.42 2.42 -7.35
N LEU A 73 2.33 2.68 -6.42
CA LEU A 73 2.15 3.63 -5.33
C LEU A 73 3.14 4.77 -5.54
N ASP A 74 2.60 5.91 -5.95
CA ASP A 74 3.36 7.16 -6.10
C ASP A 74 3.35 7.86 -4.74
N ILE A 75 4.39 7.62 -3.95
CA ILE A 75 4.61 8.26 -2.65
C ILE A 75 5.73 9.27 -2.87
N ASP A 76 5.32 10.52 -2.98
CA ASP A 76 6.22 11.67 -2.93
C ASP A 76 6.72 11.78 -1.48
N LEU A 77 7.92 11.26 -1.21
CA LEU A 77 8.72 11.60 -0.03
C LEU A 77 9.40 12.94 -0.37
N ASP A 78 8.77 14.05 -0.01
CA ASP A 78 9.40 15.37 0.04
C ASP A 78 9.83 15.65 1.49
#